data_AF-A0A8H8CK23-F1
#
_entry.id   AF-A0A8H8CK23-F1
#
_cell.length_a   1.000
_cell.length_b   1.000
_cell.length_c   1.000
_cell.angle_alpha   90.00
_cell.angle_beta   90.00
_cell.angle_gamma   90.00
#
_symmetry.space_group_name_H-M   'P 1'
#
loop_
_entity.id
_entity.type
_entity.pdbx_description
1 polymer ?
#
loop_
_entity_poly.entity_id
_entity_poly.type
_entity_poly.pdbx_seq_one_letter_code
_entity_poly.pdbx_strand_id
1 'polypeptide(L)'
;MASAPAPIGGTVYPGDFGPSVLFMVLYAALVPLMLYRMFDRRSRTILLIGTVMFSAERVAIFALRTIQSRSETQRFASGIVRYMQVSFGMGYLGIANDLVSLLRCMLVNPTYGSEMYFQSPAAATKGGTYSPPPPGTPDVPRLRARLRRLMAFMSLTFFAAIVPGIISNSGYSQNFHNQDAANRKSTLRFASAAINLALCLTMVLTTVWSLKWFPSNSKRETGIVFTVASLMAVISIYRLSVNHFKVTSLAGPSPLNSSGAKAAFYIFHVFPEWVANTILLFPNIRKLFGTGAWGDFRFKDMTPDQVRKWNIQQEKKERKRKARLEMPGDAIPLQEKAEWGSNQSHD
;
A
#
# COMPACT_ATOMS: atom_id res chain seq x y z
N MET A 1 -30.58 -22.43 14.45
CA MET A 1 -29.20 -22.06 14.06
C MET A 1 -29.26 -20.71 13.38
N ALA A 2 -28.35 -19.79 13.70
CA ALA A 2 -28.32 -18.49 13.04
C ALA A 2 -27.68 -18.58 11.63
N SER A 3 -28.14 -17.73 10.72
CA SER A 3 -27.57 -17.56 9.38
C SER A 3 -26.42 -16.54 9.45
N ALA A 4 -25.19 -17.02 9.30
CA ALA A 4 -23.98 -16.19 9.28
C ALA A 4 -23.60 -15.83 7.83
N PRO A 5 -22.91 -14.71 7.59
CA PRO A 5 -22.40 -14.41 6.26
C PRO A 5 -21.43 -15.49 5.79
N ALA A 6 -21.55 -15.91 4.54
CA ALA A 6 -20.68 -16.92 3.96
C ALA A 6 -19.21 -16.45 3.99
N PRO A 7 -18.24 -17.37 4.20
CA PRO A 7 -16.83 -17.02 4.14
C PRO A 7 -16.45 -16.63 2.70
N ILE A 8 -15.70 -15.53 2.54
CA ILE A 8 -15.15 -15.12 1.26
C ILE A 8 -14.23 -16.24 0.76
N GLY A 9 -14.45 -16.68 -0.49
CA GLY A 9 -13.76 -17.83 -1.08
C GLY A 9 -14.27 -19.20 -0.65
N GLY A 10 -15.38 -19.26 0.08
CA GLY A 10 -16.03 -20.49 0.51
C GLY A 10 -15.22 -21.33 1.51
N THR A 11 -15.76 -22.49 1.86
CA THR A 11 -15.06 -23.51 2.63
C THR A 11 -14.03 -24.20 1.73
N VAL A 12 -12.83 -24.39 2.26
CA VAL A 12 -11.71 -25.00 1.55
C VAL A 12 -11.98 -26.50 1.35
N TYR A 13 -12.03 -26.97 0.11
CA TYR A 13 -12.23 -28.39 -0.22
C TYR A 13 -11.00 -28.92 -0.98
N PRO A 14 -10.87 -30.24 -1.21
CA PRO A 14 -9.71 -30.81 -1.90
C PRO A 14 -9.40 -30.16 -3.27
N GLY A 15 -10.41 -29.67 -3.99
CA GLY A 15 -10.23 -28.94 -5.24
C GLY A 15 -9.47 -27.61 -5.12
N ASP A 16 -9.35 -27.01 -3.93
CA ASP A 16 -8.56 -25.79 -3.70
C ASP A 16 -7.05 -26.05 -3.64
N PHE A 17 -6.62 -27.30 -3.56
CA PHE A 17 -5.21 -27.66 -3.35
C PHE A 17 -4.31 -27.06 -4.43
N GLY A 18 -4.62 -27.31 -5.71
CA GLY A 18 -3.83 -26.82 -6.84
C GLY A 18 -3.70 -25.30 -6.88
N PRO A 19 -4.82 -24.55 -6.92
CA PRO A 19 -4.79 -23.09 -6.91
C PRO A 19 -4.08 -22.50 -5.67
N SER A 20 -4.26 -23.10 -4.48
CA SER A 20 -3.60 -22.60 -3.26
C SER A 20 -2.08 -22.76 -3.34
N VAL A 21 -1.58 -23.90 -3.82
CA VAL A 21 -0.13 -24.13 -4.02
C VAL A 21 0.42 -23.16 -5.07
N LEU A 22 -0.29 -22.96 -6.18
CA LEU A 22 0.11 -22.02 -7.22
C LEU A 22 0.30 -20.60 -6.65
N PHE A 23 -0.71 -20.05 -5.98
CA PHE A 23 -0.61 -18.70 -5.42
C PHE A 23 0.42 -18.63 -4.28
N MET A 24 0.56 -19.67 -3.46
CA MET A 24 1.64 -19.73 -2.46
C MET A 24 3.02 -19.55 -3.11
N VAL A 25 3.31 -20.27 -4.19
CA VAL A 25 4.59 -20.16 -4.92
C VAL A 25 4.74 -18.78 -5.56
N LEU A 26 3.68 -18.25 -6.17
CA LEU A 26 3.70 -16.93 -6.81
C LEU A 26 3.96 -15.80 -5.80
N TYR A 27 3.38 -15.86 -4.60
CA TYR A 27 3.67 -14.90 -3.53
C TYR A 27 5.07 -15.12 -2.92
N ALA A 28 5.49 -16.37 -2.73
CA ALA A 28 6.83 -16.69 -2.24
C ALA A 28 7.93 -16.17 -3.18
N ALA A 29 7.72 -16.24 -4.49
CA ALA A 29 8.63 -15.68 -5.50
C ALA A 29 8.79 -14.15 -5.40
N LEU A 30 7.80 -13.43 -4.86
CA LEU A 30 7.91 -11.98 -4.62
C LEU A 30 8.76 -11.66 -3.39
N VAL A 31 8.90 -12.56 -2.42
CA VAL A 31 9.58 -12.29 -1.13
C VAL A 31 11.06 -11.92 -1.32
N PRO A 32 11.88 -12.62 -2.12
CA PRO A 32 13.26 -12.21 -2.39
C PRO A 32 13.35 -10.80 -3.00
N LEU A 33 12.42 -10.45 -3.90
CA LEU A 33 12.36 -9.12 -4.49
C LEU A 33 12.03 -8.05 -3.45
N MET A 34 11.10 -8.33 -2.52
CA MET A 34 10.78 -7.42 -1.41
C MET A 34 11.99 -7.21 -0.49
N LEU A 35 12.68 -8.29 -0.11
CA LEU A 35 13.87 -8.21 0.73
C LEU A 35 14.97 -7.39 0.04
N TYR A 36 15.24 -7.66 -1.23
CA TYR A 36 16.18 -6.87 -2.03
C TYR A 36 15.84 -5.37 -2.01
N ARG A 37 14.56 -5.02 -2.19
CA ARG A 37 14.07 -3.63 -2.14
C ARG A 37 14.22 -2.97 -0.76
N MET A 38 14.07 -3.75 0.31
CA MET A 38 14.23 -3.25 1.68
C MET A 38 15.71 -2.97 2.02
N PHE A 39 16.64 -3.78 1.49
CA PHE A 39 18.07 -3.65 1.76
C PHE A 39 18.78 -2.62 0.85
N ASP A 40 18.37 -2.49 -0.41
CA ASP A 40 18.99 -1.51 -1.31
C ASP A 40 18.58 -0.07 -0.91
N ARG A 41 19.55 0.70 -0.39
CA ARG A 41 19.40 2.10 0.02
C ARG A 41 18.79 2.99 -1.09
N ARG A 42 18.97 2.64 -2.37
CA ARG A 42 18.44 3.38 -3.53
C ARG A 42 16.97 3.08 -3.82
N SER A 43 16.42 1.98 -3.31
CA SER A 43 15.02 1.59 -3.55
C SER A 43 14.16 1.52 -2.30
N ARG A 44 14.77 1.47 -1.10
CA ARG A 44 14.07 1.48 0.18
C ARG A 44 13.11 2.67 0.27
N THR A 45 11.83 2.35 0.43
CA THR A 45 10.72 3.28 0.69
C THR A 45 9.77 2.65 1.69
N ILE A 46 9.34 3.42 2.67
CA ILE A 46 8.40 2.97 3.71
C ILE A 46 6.95 2.98 3.18
N LEU A 47 6.70 3.65 2.05
CA LEU A 47 5.38 3.78 1.46
C LEU A 47 4.75 2.47 0.97
N LEU A 48 5.54 1.41 0.80
CA LEU A 48 5.05 0.09 0.35
C LEU A 48 5.03 -0.94 1.49
N ILE A 49 5.13 -0.51 2.75
CA ILE A 49 5.21 -1.44 3.87
C ILE A 49 3.95 -2.30 3.99
N GLY A 50 2.77 -1.76 3.68
CA GLY A 50 1.52 -2.52 3.68
C GLY A 50 1.56 -3.63 2.64
N THR A 51 1.92 -3.28 1.40
CA THR A 51 2.09 -4.19 0.26
C THR A 51 3.08 -5.31 0.59
N VAL A 52 4.24 -4.99 1.18
CA VAL A 52 5.25 -6.00 1.56
C VAL A 52 4.74 -6.93 2.65
N MET A 53 4.18 -6.38 3.73
CA MET A 53 3.67 -7.17 4.86
C MET A 53 2.54 -8.11 4.43
N PHE A 54 1.58 -7.62 3.63
CA PHE A 54 0.47 -8.45 3.17
C PHE A 54 0.90 -9.49 2.15
N SER A 55 1.86 -9.18 1.28
CA SER A 55 2.37 -10.15 0.32
C SER A 55 3.12 -11.31 1.01
N ALA A 56 3.88 -11.03 2.08
CA ALA A 56 4.45 -12.06 2.94
C ALA A 56 3.37 -12.85 3.70
N GLU A 57 2.35 -12.17 4.24
CA GLU A 57 1.21 -12.82 4.90
C GLU A 57 0.48 -13.80 3.96
N ARG A 58 0.35 -13.45 2.67
CA ARG A 58 -0.33 -14.30 1.67
C ARG A 58 0.35 -15.65 1.48
N VAL A 59 1.67 -15.75 1.66
CA VAL A 59 2.37 -17.04 1.66
C VAL A 59 1.84 -17.94 2.78
N ALA A 60 1.73 -17.41 4.01
CA ALA A 60 1.20 -18.15 5.15
C ALA A 60 -0.28 -18.52 4.97
N ILE A 61 -1.10 -17.59 4.45
CA ILE A 61 -2.52 -17.83 4.18
C ILE A 61 -2.71 -18.99 3.18
N PHE A 62 -1.97 -18.99 2.07
CA PHE A 62 -2.10 -20.06 1.07
C PHE A 62 -1.47 -21.38 1.52
N ALA A 63 -0.43 -21.35 2.37
CA ALA A 63 0.07 -22.56 3.04
C ALA A 63 -1.02 -23.18 3.94
N LEU A 64 -1.67 -22.37 4.78
CA LEU A 64 -2.79 -22.83 5.62
C LEU A 64 -3.95 -23.35 4.77
N ARG A 65 -4.30 -22.65 3.68
CA ARG A 65 -5.37 -23.07 2.76
C ARG A 65 -5.04 -24.41 2.08
N THR A 66 -3.77 -24.63 1.74
CA THR A 66 -3.28 -25.91 1.21
C THR A 66 -3.47 -27.04 2.23
N ILE A 67 -3.12 -26.81 3.51
CA ILE A 67 -3.32 -27.79 4.58
C ILE A 67 -4.81 -28.10 4.79
N GLN A 68 -5.67 -27.07 4.83
CA GLN A 68 -7.12 -27.24 4.98
C GLN A 68 -7.78 -28.00 3.81
N SER A 69 -7.21 -27.95 2.62
CA SER A 69 -7.72 -28.73 1.49
C SER A 69 -7.55 -30.24 1.68
N ARG A 70 -6.54 -30.67 2.45
CA ARG A 70 -6.19 -32.08 2.70
C ARG A 70 -6.74 -32.62 4.03
N SER A 71 -6.89 -31.77 5.04
CA SER A 71 -7.30 -32.18 6.38
C SER A 71 -8.69 -31.64 6.73
N GLU A 72 -9.63 -32.55 7.00
CA GLU A 72 -10.99 -32.19 7.41
C GLU A 72 -11.05 -31.52 8.78
N THR A 73 -10.21 -31.97 9.73
CA THR A 73 -10.13 -31.37 11.07
C THR A 73 -9.66 -29.92 11.01
N GLN A 74 -8.68 -29.62 10.15
CA GLN A 74 -8.17 -28.27 9.95
C GLN A 74 -9.13 -27.39 9.14
N ARG A 75 -9.91 -27.98 8.22
CA ARG A 75 -10.87 -27.26 7.38
C ARG A 75 -11.89 -26.46 8.19
N PHE A 76 -12.33 -27.02 9.32
CA PHE A 76 -13.35 -26.41 10.18
C PHE A 76 -12.77 -25.75 11.43
N ALA A 77 -11.44 -25.66 11.55
CA ALA A 77 -10.79 -24.97 12.64
C ALA A 77 -11.16 -23.48 12.62
N SER A 78 -11.95 -23.06 13.61
CA SER A 78 -12.53 -21.71 13.69
C SER A 78 -11.47 -20.60 13.69
N GLY A 79 -10.32 -20.84 14.32
CA GLY A 79 -9.18 -19.92 14.34
C GLY A 79 -8.59 -19.66 12.95
N ILE A 80 -8.39 -20.72 12.15
CA ILE A 80 -7.83 -20.61 10.80
C ILE A 80 -8.82 -19.88 9.88
N VAL A 81 -10.10 -20.26 9.93
CA VAL A 81 -11.14 -19.59 9.12
C VAL A 81 -11.25 -18.12 9.48
N ARG A 82 -11.27 -17.78 10.78
CA ARG A 82 -11.28 -16.38 11.25
C ARG A 82 -10.08 -15.62 10.71
N TYR A 83 -8.87 -16.19 10.83
CA TYR A 83 -7.64 -15.56 10.35
C TYR A 83 -7.70 -15.28 8.85
N MET A 84 -8.12 -16.26 8.03
CA MET A 84 -8.28 -16.07 6.59
C MET A 84 -9.31 -15.00 6.24
N GLN A 85 -10.46 -14.98 6.91
CA GLN A 85 -11.52 -13.98 6.64
C GLN A 85 -11.05 -12.56 7.00
N VAL A 86 -10.32 -12.40 8.11
CA VAL A 86 -9.70 -11.13 8.48
C VAL A 86 -8.65 -10.71 7.43
N SER A 87 -7.73 -11.61 7.06
CA SER A 87 -6.64 -11.29 6.12
C SER A 87 -7.13 -11.03 4.69
N PHE A 88 -8.06 -11.82 4.14
CA PHE A 88 -8.66 -11.52 2.83
C PHE A 88 -9.51 -10.24 2.88
N GLY A 89 -10.14 -9.97 4.02
CA GLY A 89 -10.91 -8.75 4.22
C GLY A 89 -10.07 -7.47 4.26
N MET A 90 -8.82 -7.55 4.69
CA MET A 90 -7.94 -6.39 4.90
C MET A 90 -6.77 -6.26 3.92
N GLY A 91 -6.26 -7.35 3.35
CA GLY A 91 -4.97 -7.32 2.66
C GLY A 91 -4.91 -6.32 1.50
N TYR A 92 -5.94 -6.30 0.67
CA TYR A 92 -6.04 -5.35 -0.44
C TYR A 92 -6.30 -3.89 0.02
N LEU A 93 -6.80 -3.67 1.25
CA LEU A 93 -6.92 -2.32 1.84
C LEU A 93 -5.54 -1.74 2.14
N GLY A 94 -4.57 -2.57 2.55
CA GLY A 94 -3.19 -2.14 2.75
C GLY A 94 -2.56 -1.62 1.45
N ILE A 95 -2.75 -2.36 0.37
CA ILE A 95 -2.29 -1.95 -0.98
C ILE A 95 -2.95 -0.64 -1.41
N ALA A 96 -4.26 -0.51 -1.18
CA ALA A 96 -5.01 0.70 -1.52
C ALA A 96 -4.56 1.91 -0.68
N ASN A 97 -4.17 1.73 0.58
CA ASN A 97 -3.61 2.80 1.40
C ASN A 97 -2.20 3.24 0.94
N ASP A 98 -1.35 2.28 0.55
CA ASP A 98 -0.04 2.57 -0.05
C ASP A 98 -0.22 3.40 -1.35
N LEU A 99 -1.23 3.06 -2.17
CA LEU A 99 -1.60 3.82 -3.37
C LEU A 99 -1.99 5.28 -3.07
N VAL A 100 -2.71 5.57 -1.98
CA VAL A 100 -3.02 6.96 -1.59
C VAL A 100 -1.74 7.75 -1.31
N SER A 101 -0.75 7.11 -0.69
CA SER A 101 0.53 7.75 -0.40
C SER A 101 1.34 8.02 -1.68
N LEU A 102 1.29 7.11 -2.66
CA LEU A 102 1.89 7.33 -3.98
C LEU A 102 1.15 8.41 -4.78
N LEU A 103 -0.18 8.37 -4.80
CA LEU A 103 -1.03 9.37 -5.44
C LEU A 103 -0.78 10.76 -4.84
N ARG A 104 -0.59 10.86 -3.52
CA ARG A 104 -0.20 12.10 -2.87
C ARG A 104 1.11 12.65 -3.42
N CYS A 105 2.15 11.81 -3.54
CA CYS A 105 3.43 12.27 -4.08
C CYS A 105 3.29 12.71 -5.54
N MET A 106 2.56 11.94 -6.35
CA MET A 106 2.27 12.26 -7.75
C MET A 106 1.52 13.58 -7.93
N LEU A 107 0.62 13.93 -7.01
CA LEU A 107 -0.15 15.18 -7.08
C LEU A 107 0.60 16.37 -6.48
N VAL A 108 1.42 16.15 -5.45
CA VAL A 108 2.13 17.22 -4.73
C VAL A 108 3.41 17.62 -5.45
N ASN A 109 4.17 16.68 -6.02
CA ASN A 109 5.46 16.98 -6.67
C ASN A 109 5.35 18.06 -7.78
N PRO A 110 4.36 18.02 -8.68
CA PRO A 110 4.17 19.05 -9.72
C PRO A 110 3.85 20.46 -9.20
N THR A 111 3.42 20.59 -7.94
CA THR A 111 3.00 21.89 -7.38
C THR A 111 4.17 22.74 -6.93
N TYR A 112 5.39 22.19 -6.92
CA TYR A 112 6.60 22.90 -6.52
C TYR A 112 7.12 23.78 -7.64
N GLY A 113 7.33 25.06 -7.34
CA GLY A 113 8.07 25.98 -8.17
C GLY A 113 9.58 25.74 -8.06
N SER A 114 10.35 26.38 -8.95
CA SER A 114 11.81 26.24 -9.02
C SER A 114 12.52 26.55 -7.70
N GLU A 115 12.16 27.65 -7.04
CA GLU A 115 12.75 28.09 -5.77
C GLU A 115 12.45 27.15 -4.59
N MET A 116 11.32 26.45 -4.62
CA MET A 116 10.85 25.61 -3.50
C MET A 116 11.01 24.12 -3.79
N TYR A 117 11.53 23.73 -4.96
CA TYR A 117 11.63 22.33 -5.37
C TYR A 117 12.52 21.51 -4.45
N PHE A 118 13.53 22.10 -3.81
CA PHE A 118 14.38 21.44 -2.82
C PHE A 118 13.58 20.83 -1.66
N GLN A 119 12.37 21.34 -1.40
CA GLN A 119 11.48 20.79 -0.40
C GLN A 119 10.74 19.56 -0.93
N SER A 120 10.56 19.37 -2.22
CA SER A 120 9.82 18.23 -2.75
C SER A 120 10.45 16.90 -2.31
N PRO A 121 9.64 15.84 -2.04
CA PRO A 121 10.17 14.49 -1.86
C PRO A 121 10.99 14.01 -3.08
N ALA A 122 10.67 14.54 -4.27
CA ALA A 122 11.38 14.24 -5.50
C ALA A 122 12.83 14.76 -5.46
N ALA A 123 13.09 15.94 -4.92
CA ALA A 123 14.44 16.48 -4.77
C ALA A 123 15.35 15.62 -3.88
N ALA A 124 14.77 14.90 -2.90
CA ALA A 124 15.51 13.95 -2.05
C ALA A 124 15.83 12.62 -2.78
N THR A 125 15.26 12.40 -3.97
CA THR A 125 15.37 11.15 -4.72
C THR A 125 16.41 11.27 -5.83
N LYS A 126 17.60 10.71 -5.59
CA LYS A 126 18.68 10.69 -6.58
C LYS A 126 18.34 9.81 -7.78
N GLY A 127 18.44 10.37 -8.99
CA GLY A 127 18.18 9.66 -10.26
C GLY A 127 16.72 9.21 -10.39
N GLY A 128 15.79 10.02 -9.87
CA GLY A 128 14.35 9.84 -10.09
C GLY A 128 13.94 10.26 -11.51
N THR A 129 12.72 9.90 -11.90
CA THR A 129 12.11 10.31 -13.18
C THR A 129 11.62 11.75 -13.16
N TYR A 130 11.40 12.32 -11.97
CA TYR A 130 11.02 13.72 -11.81
C TYR A 130 12.21 14.64 -12.08
N SER A 131 12.12 15.41 -13.15
CA SER A 131 13.02 16.54 -13.39
C SER A 131 12.62 17.72 -12.50
N PRO A 132 13.61 18.52 -12.03
CA PRO A 132 13.30 19.79 -11.40
C PRO A 132 12.53 20.68 -12.39
N PRO A 133 11.56 21.48 -11.90
CA PRO A 133 10.83 22.40 -12.75
C PRO A 133 11.78 23.45 -13.34
N PRO A 134 11.53 23.96 -14.56
CA PRO A 134 12.37 24.99 -15.18
C PRO A 134 12.53 26.22 -14.28
N PRO A 135 13.68 26.91 -14.30
CA PRO A 135 13.88 28.17 -13.58
C PRO A 135 12.77 29.16 -13.88
N GLY A 136 12.24 29.83 -12.85
CA GLY A 136 11.12 30.77 -12.99
C GLY A 136 9.73 30.15 -12.94
N THR A 137 9.61 28.81 -12.85
CA THR A 137 8.30 28.17 -12.62
C THR A 137 7.72 28.62 -11.27
N PRO A 138 6.51 29.21 -11.24
CA PRO A 138 5.90 29.72 -10.02
C PRO A 138 5.44 28.60 -9.07
N ASP A 139 5.54 28.84 -7.77
CA ASP A 139 5.08 27.91 -6.74
C ASP A 139 3.55 28.02 -6.52
N VAL A 140 2.86 26.89 -6.32
CA VAL A 140 1.40 26.87 -6.07
C VAL A 140 1.05 26.28 -4.68
N PRO A 141 1.40 26.96 -3.57
CA PRO A 141 1.32 26.39 -2.21
C PRO A 141 -0.12 26.14 -1.75
N ARG A 142 -1.09 26.96 -2.18
CA ARG A 142 -2.51 26.79 -1.82
C ARG A 142 -3.08 25.48 -2.38
N LEU A 143 -2.73 25.15 -3.62
CA LEU A 143 -3.14 23.90 -4.26
C LEU A 143 -2.49 22.71 -3.55
N ARG A 144 -1.18 22.79 -3.27
CA ARG A 144 -0.45 21.77 -2.51
C ARG A 144 -1.10 21.47 -1.16
N ALA A 145 -1.44 22.50 -0.39
CA ALA A 145 -2.11 22.35 0.90
C ALA A 145 -3.48 21.67 0.78
N ARG A 146 -4.27 22.01 -0.25
CA ARG A 146 -5.57 21.37 -0.53
C ARG A 146 -5.39 19.89 -0.90
N LEU A 147 -4.44 19.56 -1.77
CA LEU A 147 -4.15 18.18 -2.18
C LEU A 147 -3.71 17.32 -0.99
N ARG A 148 -2.84 17.84 -0.10
CA ARG A 148 -2.44 17.14 1.12
C ARG A 148 -3.61 16.86 2.05
N ARG A 149 -4.53 17.82 2.23
CA ARG A 149 -5.74 17.63 3.03
C ARG A 149 -6.67 16.58 2.42
N LEU A 150 -6.86 16.62 1.10
CA LEU A 150 -7.66 15.62 0.39
C LEU A 150 -7.09 14.21 0.58
N MET A 151 -5.78 14.03 0.42
CA MET A 151 -5.12 12.73 0.60
C MET A 151 -5.13 12.26 2.06
N ALA A 152 -5.00 13.19 3.02
CA ALA A 152 -5.15 12.88 4.44
C ALA A 152 -6.57 12.42 4.77
N PHE A 153 -7.59 13.07 4.19
CA PHE A 153 -8.97 12.65 4.31
C PHE A 153 -9.19 11.25 3.72
N MET A 154 -8.68 10.98 2.50
CA MET A 154 -8.76 9.64 1.91
C MET A 154 -8.09 8.57 2.79
N SER A 155 -6.91 8.87 3.33
CA SER A 155 -6.20 7.96 4.27
C SER A 155 -7.02 7.70 5.53
N LEU A 156 -7.68 8.72 6.09
CA LEU A 156 -8.56 8.56 7.25
C LEU A 156 -9.78 7.69 6.92
N THR A 157 -10.36 7.84 5.74
CA THR A 157 -11.48 7.01 5.29
C THR A 157 -11.08 5.54 5.13
N PHE A 158 -9.82 5.24 4.78
CA PHE A 158 -9.32 3.86 4.82
C PHE A 158 -9.34 3.27 6.24
N PHE A 159 -8.92 4.02 7.26
CA PHE A 159 -9.06 3.57 8.65
C PHE A 159 -10.53 3.33 9.03
N ALA A 160 -11.44 4.19 8.57
CA ALA A 160 -12.87 4.00 8.76
C ALA A 160 -13.44 2.76 8.05
N ALA A 161 -12.79 2.28 6.97
CA ALA A 161 -13.15 1.02 6.31
C ALA A 161 -12.52 -0.22 6.97
N ILE A 162 -11.28 -0.09 7.46
CA ILE A 162 -10.50 -1.17 8.09
C ILE A 162 -11.12 -1.60 9.42
N VAL A 163 -11.46 -0.64 10.30
CA VAL A 163 -11.96 -0.95 11.65
C VAL A 163 -13.25 -1.79 11.63
N PRO A 164 -14.31 -1.43 10.88
CA PRO A 164 -15.48 -2.29 10.69
C PRO A 164 -15.14 -3.65 10.06
N GLY A 165 -14.18 -3.68 9.14
CA GLY A 165 -13.67 -4.91 8.54
C GLY A 165 -13.09 -5.86 9.59
N ILE A 166 -12.24 -5.37 10.49
CA ILE A 166 -11.66 -6.17 11.58
C ILE A 166 -12.76 -6.67 12.52
N ILE A 167 -13.62 -5.77 13.00
CA ILE A 167 -14.67 -6.11 13.98
C ILE A 167 -15.64 -7.14 13.39
N SER A 168 -16.00 -7.01 12.11
CA SER A 168 -16.92 -7.93 11.44
C SER A 168 -16.34 -9.34 11.25
N ASN A 169 -15.02 -9.45 11.06
CA ASN A 169 -14.34 -10.72 10.79
C ASN A 169 -13.80 -11.40 12.06
N SER A 170 -13.48 -10.65 13.11
CA SER A 170 -12.90 -11.20 14.33
C SER A 170 -13.88 -12.14 15.06
N GLY A 171 -15.16 -11.80 15.16
CA GLY A 171 -16.12 -12.64 15.88
C GLY A 171 -16.79 -13.74 15.04
N TYR A 172 -16.15 -14.31 14.01
CA TYR A 172 -16.88 -15.16 13.04
C TYR A 172 -17.58 -16.38 13.65
N SER A 173 -16.95 -17.10 14.57
CA SER A 173 -17.54 -18.30 15.20
C SER A 173 -18.79 -18.00 16.04
N GLN A 174 -18.83 -16.83 16.70
CA GLN A 174 -19.96 -16.42 17.54
C GLN A 174 -21.23 -16.14 16.71
N ASN A 175 -21.11 -15.97 15.39
CA ASN A 175 -22.24 -15.63 14.51
C ASN A 175 -23.26 -16.76 14.37
N PHE A 176 -22.85 -18.01 14.60
CA PHE A 176 -23.75 -19.15 14.47
C PHE A 176 -24.70 -19.30 15.67
N HIS A 177 -24.41 -18.62 16.78
CA HIS A 177 -25.20 -18.67 18.01
C HIS A 177 -26.15 -17.49 18.20
N ASN A 178 -25.93 -16.36 17.50
CA ASN A 178 -26.73 -15.14 17.66
C ASN A 178 -27.01 -14.49 16.30
N GLN A 179 -28.28 -14.47 15.89
CA GLN A 179 -28.72 -13.94 14.59
C GLN A 179 -28.54 -12.43 14.46
N ASP A 180 -28.74 -11.67 15.53
CA ASP A 180 -28.60 -10.21 15.50
C ASP A 180 -27.12 -9.81 15.35
N ALA A 181 -26.24 -10.52 16.05
CA ALA A 181 -24.80 -10.35 15.90
C ALA A 181 -24.33 -10.69 14.47
N ALA A 182 -24.89 -11.75 13.87
CA ALA A 182 -24.60 -12.14 12.50
C ALA A 182 -25.07 -11.09 11.49
N ASN A 183 -26.28 -10.56 11.65
CA ASN A 183 -26.83 -9.51 10.79
C ASN A 183 -25.98 -8.23 10.88
N ARG A 184 -25.62 -7.77 12.09
CA ARG A 184 -24.77 -6.58 12.28
C ARG A 184 -23.42 -6.74 11.58
N LYS A 185 -22.77 -7.90 11.71
CA LYS A 185 -21.48 -8.16 11.06
C LYS A 185 -21.60 -8.25 9.54
N SER A 186 -22.71 -8.78 9.02
CA SER A 186 -23.02 -8.76 7.59
C SER A 186 -23.06 -7.33 7.06
N THR A 187 -23.77 -6.43 7.76
CA THR A 187 -23.88 -5.01 7.39
C THR A 187 -22.52 -4.32 7.44
N LEU A 188 -21.69 -4.59 8.46
CA LEU A 188 -20.35 -4.02 8.56
C LEU A 188 -19.42 -4.50 7.42
N ARG A 189 -19.50 -5.78 7.02
CA ARG A 189 -18.75 -6.30 5.86
C ARG A 189 -19.16 -5.62 4.57
N PHE A 190 -20.47 -5.45 4.36
CA PHE A 190 -21.02 -4.78 3.19
C PHE A 190 -20.59 -3.30 3.14
N ALA A 191 -20.77 -2.57 4.25
CA ALA A 191 -20.37 -1.17 4.36
C ALA A 191 -18.87 -0.97 4.12
N SER A 192 -18.01 -1.80 4.72
CA SER A 192 -16.56 -1.75 4.51
C SER A 192 -16.18 -1.96 3.04
N ALA A 193 -16.78 -2.94 2.36
CA ALA A 193 -16.55 -3.19 0.94
C ALA A 193 -17.05 -2.03 0.04
N ALA A 194 -18.21 -1.44 0.38
CA ALA A 194 -18.79 -0.31 -0.34
C ALA A 194 -17.94 0.96 -0.22
N ILE A 195 -17.50 1.29 1.00
CA ILE A 195 -16.59 2.42 1.26
C ILE A 195 -15.30 2.21 0.48
N ASN A 196 -14.75 1.00 0.48
CA ASN A 196 -13.53 0.74 -0.27
C ASN A 196 -13.70 0.88 -1.78
N LEU A 197 -14.82 0.41 -2.34
CA LEU A 197 -15.12 0.61 -3.75
C LEU A 197 -15.19 2.11 -4.09
N ALA A 198 -15.89 2.91 -3.27
CA ALA A 198 -15.97 4.36 -3.45
C ALA A 198 -14.58 5.01 -3.40
N LEU A 199 -13.70 4.57 -2.49
CA LEU A 199 -12.31 5.05 -2.42
C LEU A 199 -11.49 4.67 -3.66
N CYS A 200 -11.61 3.43 -4.14
CA CYS A 200 -10.92 2.98 -5.35
C CYS A 200 -11.36 3.77 -6.58
N LEU A 201 -12.68 3.99 -6.74
CA LEU A 201 -13.21 4.84 -7.81
C LEU A 201 -12.72 6.28 -7.69
N THR A 202 -12.68 6.83 -6.47
CA THR A 202 -12.13 8.18 -6.22
C THR A 202 -10.65 8.27 -6.61
N MET A 203 -9.85 7.25 -6.30
CA MET A 203 -8.44 7.17 -6.73
C MET A 203 -8.32 7.13 -8.25
N VAL A 204 -9.13 6.31 -8.93
CA VAL A 204 -9.17 6.24 -10.40
C VAL A 204 -9.52 7.61 -11.00
N LEU A 205 -10.58 8.25 -10.52
CA LEU A 205 -11.01 9.57 -10.99
C LEU A 205 -9.96 10.65 -10.75
N THR A 206 -9.33 10.65 -9.57
CA THR A 206 -8.27 11.59 -9.22
C THR A 206 -7.02 11.36 -10.07
N THR A 207 -6.72 10.12 -10.40
CA THR A 207 -5.62 9.74 -11.28
C THR A 207 -5.87 10.23 -12.72
N VAL A 208 -7.07 10.04 -13.25
CA VAL A 208 -7.48 10.58 -14.57
C VAL A 208 -7.48 12.10 -14.57
N TRP A 209 -7.97 12.73 -13.49
CA TRP A 209 -7.90 14.17 -13.30
C TRP A 209 -6.46 14.68 -13.30
N SER A 210 -5.54 13.96 -12.66
CA SER A 210 -4.13 14.34 -12.59
C SER A 210 -3.45 14.40 -13.96
N LEU A 211 -3.83 13.52 -14.90
CA LEU A 211 -3.32 13.54 -16.27
C LEU A 211 -3.68 14.82 -17.02
N LYS A 212 -4.87 15.37 -16.73
CA LYS A 212 -5.36 16.57 -17.42
C LYS A 212 -4.77 17.85 -16.82
N TRP A 213 -4.58 17.88 -15.50
CA TRP A 213 -4.18 19.09 -14.78
C TRP A 213 -2.68 19.23 -14.53
N PHE A 214 -1.94 18.12 -14.50
CA PHE A 214 -0.50 18.12 -14.24
C PHE A 214 0.23 17.48 -15.42
N PRO A 215 0.52 18.24 -16.51
CA PRO A 215 1.20 17.70 -17.68
C PRO A 215 2.63 17.22 -17.39
N SER A 216 3.21 17.63 -16.26
CA SER A 216 4.52 17.16 -15.79
C SER A 216 4.50 15.75 -15.19
N ASN A 217 3.32 15.18 -14.90
CA ASN A 217 3.23 13.81 -14.40
C ASN A 217 3.61 12.80 -15.48
N SER A 218 4.46 11.84 -15.10
CA SER A 218 4.83 10.76 -16.00
C SER A 218 3.60 9.88 -16.30
N LYS A 219 3.35 9.63 -17.60
CA LYS A 219 2.30 8.69 -18.04
C LYS A 219 2.45 7.31 -17.39
N ARG A 220 3.69 6.89 -17.11
CA ARG A 220 3.99 5.59 -16.49
C ARG A 220 3.54 5.52 -15.03
N GLU A 221 3.80 6.57 -14.25
CA GLU A 221 3.38 6.66 -12.84
C GLU A 221 1.87 6.63 -12.73
N THR A 222 1.22 7.48 -13.51
CA THR A 222 -0.24 7.53 -13.59
C THR A 222 -0.80 6.18 -14.03
N GLY A 223 -0.23 5.54 -15.05
CA GLY A 223 -0.64 4.22 -15.52
C GLY A 223 -0.61 3.19 -14.40
N ILE A 224 0.46 3.15 -13.60
CA ILE A 224 0.57 2.25 -12.45
C ILE A 224 -0.52 2.52 -11.42
N VAL A 225 -0.71 3.77 -10.98
CA VAL A 225 -1.75 4.08 -9.98
C VAL A 225 -3.14 3.73 -10.50
N PHE A 226 -3.43 4.07 -11.77
CA PHE A 226 -4.70 3.77 -12.41
C PHE A 226 -4.96 2.25 -12.49
N THR A 227 -3.99 1.48 -12.97
CA THR A 227 -4.12 0.02 -13.10
C THR A 227 -4.31 -0.62 -11.73
N VAL A 228 -3.47 -0.30 -10.74
CA VAL A 228 -3.56 -0.91 -9.41
C VAL A 228 -4.85 -0.50 -8.70
N ALA A 229 -5.27 0.77 -8.77
CA ALA A 229 -6.56 1.20 -8.21
C ALA A 229 -7.75 0.49 -8.87
N SER A 230 -7.69 0.26 -10.19
CA SER A 230 -8.72 -0.49 -10.91
C SER A 230 -8.76 -1.95 -10.48
N LEU A 231 -7.60 -2.60 -10.28
CA LEU A 231 -7.53 -3.96 -9.74
C LEU A 231 -8.14 -4.04 -8.33
N MET A 232 -7.89 -3.06 -7.46
CA MET A 232 -8.50 -3.01 -6.12
C MET A 232 -10.03 -2.78 -6.18
N ALA A 233 -10.51 -2.03 -7.18
CA ALA A 233 -11.94 -1.86 -7.43
C ALA A 233 -12.59 -3.20 -7.82
N VAL A 234 -11.95 -4.01 -8.69
CA VAL A 234 -12.42 -5.35 -9.06
C VAL A 234 -12.60 -6.23 -7.82
N ILE A 235 -11.63 -6.26 -6.91
CA ILE A 235 -11.72 -7.01 -5.64
C ILE A 235 -12.92 -6.53 -4.82
N SER A 236 -13.13 -5.21 -4.74
CA SER A 236 -14.23 -4.62 -3.96
C SER A 236 -15.60 -4.96 -4.56
N ILE A 237 -15.73 -4.93 -5.89
CA ILE A 237 -16.95 -5.33 -6.62
C ILE A 237 -17.24 -6.81 -6.36
N TYR A 238 -16.22 -7.68 -6.50
CA TYR A 238 -16.36 -9.10 -6.19
C TYR A 238 -16.82 -9.32 -4.75
N ARG A 239 -16.24 -8.62 -3.78
CA ARG A 239 -16.66 -8.75 -2.37
C ARG A 239 -18.10 -8.31 -2.17
N LEU A 240 -18.53 -7.19 -2.76
CA LEU A 240 -19.91 -6.74 -2.70
C LEU A 240 -20.87 -7.76 -3.33
N SER A 241 -20.47 -8.38 -4.45
CA SER A 241 -21.30 -9.36 -5.14
C SER A 241 -21.47 -10.65 -4.34
N VAL A 242 -20.49 -11.08 -3.51
CA VAL A 242 -20.60 -12.32 -2.72
C VAL A 242 -21.09 -12.11 -1.29
N ASN A 243 -21.05 -10.88 -0.74
CA ASN A 243 -21.37 -10.61 0.66
C ASN A 243 -22.85 -10.86 1.05
N HIS A 244 -23.75 -11.00 0.08
CA HIS A 244 -25.17 -11.28 0.35
C HIS A 244 -25.44 -12.75 0.68
N PHE A 245 -24.53 -13.67 0.36
CA PHE A 245 -24.69 -15.09 0.67
C PHE A 245 -24.55 -15.36 2.17
N LYS A 246 -25.45 -16.20 2.69
CA LYS A 246 -25.46 -16.63 4.10
C LYS A 246 -25.37 -18.16 4.19
N VAL A 247 -24.82 -18.64 5.29
CA VAL A 247 -24.66 -20.07 5.62
C VAL A 247 -25.08 -20.32 7.07
N THR A 248 -25.68 -21.47 7.34
CA THR A 248 -26.09 -21.89 8.69
C THR A 248 -24.98 -22.63 9.43
N SER A 249 -24.01 -23.20 8.71
CA SER A 249 -22.82 -23.85 9.25
C SER A 249 -21.67 -23.81 8.24
N LEU A 250 -20.44 -23.98 8.71
CA LEU A 250 -19.23 -24.03 7.84
C LEU A 250 -19.19 -25.27 6.94
N ALA A 251 -19.78 -26.37 7.40
CA ALA A 251 -19.89 -27.62 6.64
C ALA A 251 -21.14 -27.66 5.74
N GLY A 252 -22.05 -26.70 5.90
CA GLY A 252 -23.30 -26.65 5.16
C GLY A 252 -23.13 -26.33 3.68
N PRO A 253 -24.16 -26.61 2.87
CA PRO A 253 -24.15 -26.21 1.47
C PRO A 253 -24.05 -24.69 1.37
N SER A 254 -23.12 -24.21 0.55
CA SER A 254 -22.96 -22.79 0.24
C SER A 254 -22.81 -22.62 -1.27
N PRO A 255 -23.47 -21.63 -1.90
CA PRO A 255 -23.23 -21.29 -3.30
C PRO A 255 -21.75 -21.00 -3.60
N LEU A 256 -21.02 -20.48 -2.59
CA LEU A 256 -19.59 -20.18 -2.70
C LEU A 256 -18.68 -21.42 -2.67
N ASN A 257 -19.22 -22.59 -2.38
CA ASN A 257 -18.47 -23.85 -2.39
C ASN A 257 -18.44 -24.53 -3.76
N SER A 258 -19.25 -24.06 -4.72
CA SER A 258 -19.22 -24.55 -6.10
C SER A 258 -17.87 -24.27 -6.77
N SER A 259 -17.45 -25.15 -7.69
CA SER A 259 -16.19 -24.99 -8.43
C SER A 259 -16.11 -23.66 -9.16
N GLY A 260 -17.23 -23.18 -9.73
CA GLY A 260 -17.32 -21.88 -10.40
C GLY A 260 -17.12 -20.70 -9.44
N ALA A 261 -17.74 -20.73 -8.26
CA ALA A 261 -17.56 -19.67 -7.27
C ALA A 261 -16.12 -19.61 -6.72
N LYS A 262 -15.47 -20.77 -6.58
CA LYS A 262 -14.05 -20.85 -6.21
C LYS A 262 -13.14 -20.31 -7.29
N ALA A 263 -13.38 -20.66 -8.55
CA ALA A 263 -12.66 -20.06 -9.67
C ALA A 263 -12.80 -18.54 -9.68
N ALA A 264 -14.03 -18.03 -9.47
CA ALA A 264 -14.29 -16.59 -9.36
C ALA A 264 -13.52 -15.94 -8.19
N PHE A 265 -13.41 -16.60 -7.03
CA PHE A 265 -12.59 -16.12 -5.92
C PHE A 265 -11.11 -15.93 -6.33
N TYR A 266 -10.50 -16.96 -6.93
CA TYR A 266 -9.10 -16.84 -7.35
C TYR A 266 -8.90 -15.79 -8.45
N ILE A 267 -9.81 -15.71 -9.43
CA ILE A 267 -9.69 -14.81 -10.60
C ILE A 267 -9.97 -13.35 -10.25
N PHE A 268 -11.00 -13.07 -9.44
CA PHE A 268 -11.45 -11.69 -9.17
C PHE A 268 -10.98 -11.15 -7.82
N HIS A 269 -10.52 -12.00 -6.91
CA HIS A 269 -10.00 -11.56 -5.62
C HIS A 269 -8.49 -11.75 -5.50
N VAL A 270 -8.00 -12.98 -5.69
CA VAL A 270 -6.59 -13.30 -5.42
C VAL A 270 -5.66 -12.80 -6.52
N PHE A 271 -6.00 -13.07 -7.78
CA PHE A 271 -5.17 -12.72 -8.92
C PHE A 271 -4.97 -11.20 -9.06
N PRO A 272 -6.00 -10.34 -8.97
CA PRO A 272 -5.81 -8.88 -9.08
C PRO A 272 -4.95 -8.34 -7.93
N GLU A 273 -5.05 -8.95 -6.74
CA GLU A 273 -4.20 -8.60 -5.60
C GLU A 273 -2.74 -8.97 -5.86
N TRP A 274 -2.48 -10.17 -6.38
CA TRP A 274 -1.12 -10.60 -6.73
C TRP A 274 -0.51 -9.75 -7.85
N VAL A 275 -1.29 -9.43 -8.89
CA VAL A 275 -0.86 -8.54 -10.00
C VAL A 275 -0.55 -7.14 -9.46
N ALA A 276 -1.39 -6.59 -8.58
CA ALA A 276 -1.15 -5.31 -7.93
C ALA A 276 0.16 -5.29 -7.15
N ASN A 277 0.42 -6.32 -6.32
CA ASN A 277 1.68 -6.47 -5.60
C ASN A 277 2.88 -6.52 -6.56
N THR A 278 2.78 -7.29 -7.64
CA THR A 278 3.84 -7.41 -8.66
C THR A 278 4.13 -6.06 -9.33
N ILE A 279 3.09 -5.33 -9.73
CA ILE A 279 3.22 -4.01 -10.37
C ILE A 279 3.87 -3.00 -9.43
N LEU A 280 3.61 -3.06 -8.12
CA LEU A 280 4.21 -2.15 -7.14
C LEU A 280 5.65 -2.53 -6.75
N LEU A 281 5.97 -3.82 -6.70
CA LEU A 281 7.29 -4.28 -6.26
C LEU A 281 8.35 -4.31 -7.36
N PHE A 282 7.93 -4.54 -8.61
CA PHE A 282 8.83 -4.71 -9.75
C PHE A 282 9.57 -3.41 -10.15
N PRO A 283 8.93 -2.24 -10.34
CA PRO A 283 9.63 -0.99 -10.60
C PRO A 283 10.21 -0.38 -9.32
N ASN A 284 11.23 0.48 -9.46
CA ASN A 284 11.71 1.28 -8.33
C ASN A 284 10.72 2.42 -8.07
N ILE A 285 9.68 2.15 -7.28
CA ILE A 285 8.61 3.11 -6.96
C ILE A 285 9.16 4.39 -6.35
N ARG A 286 10.24 4.32 -5.56
CA ARG A 286 10.88 5.52 -5.02
C ARG A 286 11.39 6.45 -6.10
N LYS A 287 12.15 5.91 -7.06
CA LYS A 287 12.67 6.68 -8.21
C LYS A 287 11.56 7.14 -9.13
N LEU A 288 10.59 6.26 -9.37
CA LEU A 288 9.50 6.50 -10.28
C LEU A 288 8.56 7.59 -9.76
N PHE A 289 8.15 7.55 -8.50
CA PHE A 289 7.22 8.55 -7.94
C PHE A 289 7.93 9.73 -7.27
N GLY A 290 9.26 9.74 -7.22
CA GLY A 290 10.04 10.75 -6.50
C GLY A 290 9.59 10.87 -5.05
N THR A 291 9.39 9.75 -4.34
CA THR A 291 8.79 9.77 -3.01
C THR A 291 9.81 10.03 -1.90
N GLY A 292 11.11 9.88 -2.16
CA GLY A 292 12.11 9.78 -1.10
C GLY A 292 11.92 8.51 -0.26
N ALA A 293 12.59 8.43 0.90
CA ALA A 293 12.48 7.25 1.77
C ALA A 293 11.11 7.18 2.49
N TRP A 294 10.52 8.35 2.76
CA TRP A 294 9.33 8.51 3.59
C TRP A 294 8.10 8.97 2.82
N GLY A 295 8.18 9.41 1.57
CA GLY A 295 7.05 10.10 0.93
C GLY A 295 6.85 11.53 1.41
N ASP A 296 5.70 12.10 1.11
CA ASP A 296 5.28 13.42 1.61
C ASP A 296 4.44 13.29 2.87
N PHE A 297 5.04 13.14 4.06
CA PHE A 297 4.29 13.15 5.33
C PHE A 297 3.98 14.55 5.86
N ARG A 298 4.49 15.61 5.23
CA ARG A 298 4.40 16.98 5.77
C ARG A 298 3.01 17.55 5.63
N PHE A 299 2.48 18.14 6.70
CA PHE A 299 1.21 18.85 6.67
C PHE A 299 1.32 20.31 6.19
N LYS A 300 2.49 20.92 6.38
CA LYS A 300 2.76 22.33 6.06
C LYS A 300 4.11 22.45 5.34
N ASP A 301 4.21 23.43 4.47
CA ASP A 301 5.49 23.81 3.85
C ASP A 301 6.38 24.58 4.83
N MET A 302 7.67 24.69 4.50
CA MET A 302 8.60 25.45 5.33
C MET A 302 8.22 26.93 5.35
N THR A 303 8.27 27.55 6.52
CA THR A 303 8.12 29.01 6.64
C THR A 303 9.32 29.73 6.00
N PRO A 304 9.19 31.00 5.59
CA PRO A 304 10.31 31.76 5.02
C PRO A 304 11.57 31.75 5.91
N ASP A 305 11.40 31.78 7.23
CA ASP A 305 12.52 31.70 8.18
C ASP A 305 13.19 30.33 8.19
N GLN A 306 12.42 29.25 8.05
CA GLN A 306 12.96 27.90 7.93
C GLN A 306 13.72 27.73 6.62
N VAL A 307 13.21 28.30 5.52
CA VAL A 307 13.91 28.34 4.23
C VAL A 307 15.23 29.09 4.36
N ARG A 308 15.22 30.27 5.01
CA ARG A 308 16.44 31.06 5.27
C ARG A 308 17.46 30.26 6.08
N LYS A 309 17.03 29.60 7.16
CA LYS A 309 17.89 28.74 7.98
C LYS A 309 18.45 27.56 7.18
N TRP A 310 17.64 26.95 6.31
CA TRP A 310 18.08 25.85 5.45
C TRP A 310 19.12 26.32 4.42
N ASN A 311 18.91 27.47 3.78
CA ASN A 311 19.88 28.07 2.85
C ASN A 311 21.22 28.36 3.55
N ILE A 312 21.19 28.98 4.73
CA ILE A 312 22.40 29.23 5.54
C ILE A 312 23.11 27.90 5.88
N GLN A 313 22.37 26.84 6.18
CA GLN A 313 22.96 25.53 6.45
C GLN A 313 23.59 24.91 5.19
N GLN A 314 22.98 25.06 4.02
CA GLN A 314 23.54 24.57 2.76
C GLN A 314 24.81 25.34 2.40
N GLU A 315 24.80 26.68 2.48
CA GLU A 315 25.97 27.51 2.25
C GLU A 315 27.13 27.13 3.19
N LYS A 316 26.84 26.90 4.47
CA LYS A 316 27.85 26.41 5.43
C LYS A 316 28.41 25.05 5.02
N LYS A 317 27.59 24.11 4.55
CA LYS A 317 28.04 22.79 4.06
C LYS A 317 28.88 22.91 2.81
N GLU A 318 28.50 23.77 1.87
CA GLU A 318 29.26 24.03 0.66
C GLU A 318 30.61 24.70 0.94
N ARG A 319 30.64 25.71 1.83
CA ARG A 319 31.90 26.32 2.29
C ARG A 319 32.83 25.30 2.93
N LYS A 320 32.32 24.45 3.82
CA LYS A 320 33.10 23.34 4.41
C LYS A 320 33.62 22.36 3.36
N ARG A 321 32.79 22.03 2.36
CA ARG A 321 33.20 21.14 1.26
C ARG A 321 34.28 21.77 0.37
N LYS A 322 34.17 23.06 0.04
CA LYS A 322 35.20 23.80 -0.72
C LYS A 322 36.51 23.89 0.05
N ALA A 323 36.45 24.28 1.32
CA ALA A 323 37.63 24.31 2.20
C ALA A 323 38.32 22.93 2.28
N ARG A 324 37.54 21.83 2.35
CA ARG A 324 38.09 20.46 2.32
C ARG A 324 38.75 20.08 0.99
N LEU A 325 38.31 20.65 -0.12
CA LEU A 325 38.92 20.40 -1.44
C LEU A 325 40.17 21.27 -1.67
N GLU A 326 40.26 22.41 -0.98
CA GLU A 326 41.39 23.34 -1.07
C GLU A 326 42.53 23.01 -0.09
N MET A 327 42.28 22.22 0.97
CA MET A 327 43.34 21.78 1.87
C MET A 327 44.29 20.79 1.15
N PRO A 328 45.61 21.05 1.10
CA PRO A 328 46.58 20.12 0.55
C PRO A 328 46.53 18.78 1.30
N GLY A 329 46.66 17.67 0.58
CA GLY A 329 46.36 16.31 1.05
C GLY A 329 47.07 15.86 2.33
N ASP A 330 48.14 16.54 2.73
CA ASP A 330 48.94 16.24 3.91
C ASP A 330 48.48 16.98 5.19
N ALA A 331 47.54 17.92 5.08
CA ALA A 331 47.13 18.81 6.18
C ALA A 331 45.77 18.45 6.80
N ILE A 332 45.29 17.19 6.70
CA ILE A 332 44.08 16.77 7.42
C ILE A 332 44.43 16.62 8.91
N PRO A 333 43.92 17.47 9.82
CA PRO A 333 44.25 17.38 11.23
C PRO A 333 43.82 16.03 11.79
N LEU A 334 44.76 15.30 12.42
CA LEU A 334 44.54 13.96 12.98
C LEU A 334 43.36 13.89 13.99
N GLN A 335 42.99 15.02 14.60
CA GLN A 335 41.84 15.10 15.52
C GLN A 335 40.47 14.92 14.83
N GLU A 336 40.29 15.37 13.59
CA GLU A 336 38.99 15.23 12.89
C GLU A 336 38.79 13.78 12.37
N LYS A 337 39.88 13.01 12.18
CA LYS A 337 39.81 11.57 11.86
C LYS A 337 39.21 10.74 13.00
N ALA A 338 39.42 11.15 14.26
CA ALA A 338 38.89 10.44 15.42
C ALA A 338 37.37 10.62 15.59
N GLU A 339 36.84 11.83 15.38
CA GLU A 339 35.38 12.09 15.41
C GLU A 339 34.63 11.48 14.21
N TRP A 340 35.31 11.31 13.07
CA TRP A 340 34.70 10.67 11.91
C TRP A 340 34.61 9.14 12.03
N GLY A 341 35.54 8.50 12.75
CA GLY A 341 35.48 7.06 13.04
C GLY A 341 34.31 6.69 13.98
N SER A 342 33.93 7.57 14.91
CA SER A 342 32.86 7.30 15.88
C SER A 342 31.45 7.57 15.36
N ASN A 343 31.28 8.43 14.34
CA ASN A 343 29.96 8.74 13.78
C ASN A 343 29.54 7.82 12.62
N GLN A 344 30.44 6.99 12.09
CA GLN A 344 30.08 5.99 11.06
C GLN A 344 29.52 4.68 11.63
N SER A 345 29.51 4.48 12.95
CA SER A 345 29.01 3.25 13.59
C SER A 345 27.52 3.28 13.96
N HIS A 346 26.75 4.30 13.57
CA HIS A 346 25.34 4.45 13.96
C HIS A 346 24.33 4.67 12.80
N ASP A 347 24.70 4.38 11.55
CA ASP A 347 23.81 4.54 10.35
C ASP A 347 23.35 3.24 9.68
#